data_AF-A0A5E3XC37-F1
#
_entry.id   AF-A0A5E3XC37-F1
#
_cell.length_a   1.000
_cell.length_b   1.000
_cell.length_c   1.000
_cell.angle_alpha   90.00
_cell.angle_beta   90.00
_cell.angle_gamma   90.00
#
_symmetry.space_group_name_H-M   'P 1'
#
loop_
_entity.id
_entity.type
_entity.pdbx_description
1 polymer ?
#
loop_
_entity_poly.entity_id
_entity_poly.type
_entity_poly.pdbx_seq_one_letter_code
_entity_poly.pdbx_strand_id
1 'polypeptide(L)'
;MHSFVVLAVFIASALAAGPRPTCNTDVKVATTDLCTDIAEKWGTNVTAIQTMNANATCSPSVGIDSVCVRQQTVACTLNETASSTTCDAFLTSYNLTEAQFIQLNNDVSDCDSLTVGSTYCVSNVYCFPGNTDELCTGHVTR
;
A
#
# COMPACT_ATOMS: atom_id res chain seq x y z
N MET A 1 -44.19 17.48 -27.12
CA MET A 1 -42.73 17.65 -26.93
C MET A 1 -42.47 17.37 -25.46
N HIS A 2 -42.10 16.14 -25.09
CA HIS A 2 -41.75 15.82 -23.70
C HIS A 2 -40.25 15.54 -23.66
N SER A 3 -39.53 16.48 -23.03
CA SER A 3 -38.09 16.42 -22.82
C SER A 3 -37.81 15.49 -21.65
N PHE A 4 -37.05 14.42 -21.89
CA PHE A 4 -36.53 13.54 -20.83
C PHE A 4 -35.08 13.94 -20.55
N VAL A 5 -34.85 14.56 -19.40
CA VAL A 5 -33.49 14.79 -18.88
C VAL A 5 -32.99 13.46 -18.32
N VAL A 6 -32.06 12.82 -19.02
CA VAL A 6 -31.38 11.61 -18.53
C VAL A 6 -30.31 12.06 -17.54
N LEU A 7 -30.61 11.93 -16.25
CA LEU A 7 -29.65 12.14 -15.17
C LEU A 7 -28.70 10.92 -15.15
N ALA A 8 -27.55 11.05 -15.81
CA ALA A 8 -26.50 10.05 -15.76
C ALA A 8 -25.85 10.06 -14.38
N VAL A 9 -26.25 9.12 -13.52
CA VAL A 9 -25.53 8.83 -12.26
C VAL A 9 -24.27 8.07 -12.64
N PHE A 10 -23.14 8.78 -12.70
CA PHE A 10 -21.84 8.14 -12.71
C PHE A 10 -21.59 7.59 -11.31
N ILE A 11 -21.90 6.30 -11.13
CA ILE A 11 -21.45 5.58 -9.95
C ILE A 11 -19.95 5.39 -10.18
N ALA A 12 -19.14 6.34 -9.68
CA ALA A 12 -17.72 6.12 -9.53
C ALA A 12 -17.59 4.98 -8.51
N SER A 13 -17.37 3.78 -9.01
CA SER A 13 -16.94 2.65 -8.19
C SER A 13 -15.61 3.07 -7.59
N ALA A 14 -15.64 3.67 -6.40
CA ALA A 14 -14.44 3.83 -5.60
C ALA A 14 -13.98 2.41 -5.28
N LEU A 15 -13.01 1.92 -6.04
CA LEU A 15 -12.26 0.76 -5.62
C LEU A 15 -11.75 1.09 -4.22
N ALA A 16 -12.03 0.23 -3.25
CA ALA A 16 -11.51 0.39 -1.91
C ALA A 16 -10.00 0.64 -2.01
N ALA A 17 -9.52 1.55 -1.18
CA ALA A 17 -8.11 1.77 -0.93
C ALA A 17 -7.36 0.42 -0.85
N GLY A 18 -6.33 0.25 -1.67
CA GLY A 18 -5.61 -1.02 -1.79
C GLY A 18 -4.25 -0.96 -1.09
N PRO A 19 -3.72 -2.08 -0.59
CA PRO A 19 -2.38 -2.10 0.00
C PRO A 19 -1.30 -1.59 -0.96
N ARG A 20 -0.39 -0.78 -0.42
CA ARG A 20 0.83 -0.36 -1.14
C ARG A 20 1.74 -1.57 -1.33
N PRO A 21 2.48 -1.65 -2.46
CA PRO A 21 3.46 -2.70 -2.66
C PRO A 21 4.55 -2.64 -1.58
N THR A 22 4.99 -3.81 -1.11
CA THR A 22 6.13 -3.95 -0.21
C THR A 22 7.29 -4.59 -0.94
N CYS A 23 8.51 -4.25 -0.54
CA CYS A 23 9.66 -4.98 -1.03
C CYS A 23 9.63 -6.42 -0.51
N ASN A 24 9.76 -7.39 -1.40
CA ASN A 24 9.88 -8.80 -1.04
C ASN A 24 11.20 -9.43 -1.50
N THR A 25 12.04 -8.67 -2.21
CA THR A 25 13.39 -9.09 -2.56
C THR A 25 14.31 -7.88 -2.52
N ASP A 26 15.04 -7.78 -1.41
CA ASP A 26 16.15 -6.85 -1.21
C ASP A 26 17.47 -7.50 -1.58
N VAL A 27 18.32 -6.74 -2.26
CA VAL A 27 19.65 -7.18 -2.66
C VAL A 27 20.69 -6.21 -2.14
N LYS A 28 21.70 -6.74 -1.46
CA LYS A 28 22.86 -5.95 -1.07
C LYS A 28 23.67 -5.61 -2.32
N VAL A 29 24.08 -4.35 -2.41
CA VAL A 29 24.85 -3.81 -3.53
C VAL A 29 25.97 -2.94 -3.01
N ALA A 30 27.03 -2.78 -3.79
CA ALA A 30 27.99 -1.72 -3.56
C ALA A 30 27.43 -0.42 -4.13
N THR A 31 27.75 0.72 -3.51
CA THR A 31 27.32 2.03 -4.04
C THR A 31 27.94 2.39 -5.41
N THR A 32 28.86 1.55 -5.89
CA THR A 32 29.48 1.61 -7.21
C THR A 32 28.80 0.70 -8.24
N ASP A 33 27.90 -0.20 -7.82
CA ASP A 33 27.20 -1.10 -8.74
C ASP A 33 26.29 -0.29 -9.67
N LEU A 34 26.29 -0.64 -10.96
CA LEU A 34 25.47 0.03 -11.96
C LEU A 34 24.02 -0.46 -11.89
N CYS A 35 23.07 0.47 -11.95
CA CYS A 35 21.66 0.13 -12.00
C CYS A 35 21.29 -0.73 -13.22
N THR A 36 22.01 -0.58 -14.33
CA THR A 36 21.82 -1.40 -15.54
C THR A 36 22.14 -2.85 -15.28
N ASP A 37 23.24 -3.13 -14.58
CA ASP A 37 23.71 -4.49 -14.31
C ASP A 37 22.79 -5.19 -13.32
N ILE A 38 22.31 -4.44 -12.31
CA ILE A 38 21.29 -4.92 -11.38
C ILE A 38 19.98 -5.21 -12.12
N ALA A 39 19.54 -4.30 -13.00
CA ALA A 39 18.32 -4.49 -13.78
C ALA A 39 18.38 -5.75 -14.65
N GLU A 40 19.47 -5.93 -15.38
CA GLU A 40 19.69 -7.12 -16.22
C GLU A 40 19.71 -8.40 -15.38
N LYS A 41 20.48 -8.42 -14.29
CA LYS A 41 20.62 -9.57 -13.40
C LYS A 41 19.29 -10.04 -12.82
N TRP A 42 18.37 -9.10 -12.52
CA TRP A 42 17.09 -9.40 -11.88
C TRP A 42 15.92 -9.47 -12.85
N GLY A 43 16.17 -9.29 -14.16
CA GLY A 43 15.14 -9.31 -15.19
C GLY A 43 14.13 -8.17 -15.04
N THR A 44 14.60 -6.99 -14.66
CA THR A 44 13.79 -5.76 -14.48
C THR A 44 14.38 -4.62 -15.33
N ASN A 45 13.99 -3.37 -15.09
CA ASN A 45 14.57 -2.20 -15.74
C ASN A 45 14.91 -1.09 -14.72
N VAL A 46 15.76 -0.15 -15.14
CA VAL A 46 16.25 0.95 -14.29
C VAL A 46 15.11 1.82 -13.74
N THR A 47 14.08 2.10 -14.55
CA THR A 47 12.90 2.88 -14.12
C THR A 47 12.11 2.16 -13.03
N ALA A 48 11.96 0.84 -13.13
CA ALA A 48 11.32 0.03 -12.10
C ALA A 48 12.16 0.03 -10.82
N ILE A 49 13.49 -0.13 -10.91
CA ILE A 49 14.39 0.00 -9.76
C ILE A 49 14.23 1.37 -9.09
N GLN A 50 14.23 2.47 -9.84
CA GLN A 50 14.03 3.82 -9.31
C GLN A 50 12.65 3.98 -8.64
N THR A 51 11.60 3.42 -9.24
CA THR A 51 10.24 3.47 -8.69
C THR A 51 10.13 2.72 -7.36
N MET A 52 10.76 1.54 -7.27
CA MET A 52 10.74 0.73 -6.05
C MET A 52 11.62 1.30 -4.93
N ASN A 53 12.60 2.13 -5.29
CA ASN A 53 13.58 2.69 -4.37
C ASN A 53 13.62 4.21 -4.53
N ALA A 54 12.50 4.88 -4.21
CA ALA A 54 12.34 6.32 -4.41
C ALA A 54 13.42 7.17 -3.69
N ASN A 55 14.06 6.62 -2.66
CA ASN A 55 15.18 7.24 -1.94
C ASN A 55 16.58 6.92 -2.52
N ALA A 56 16.68 6.00 -3.49
CA ALA A 56 17.95 5.67 -4.14
C ALA A 56 18.27 6.65 -5.28
N THR A 57 19.54 7.05 -5.38
CA THR A 57 20.05 7.57 -6.65
C THR A 57 20.40 6.40 -7.56
N CYS A 58 20.15 6.59 -8.85
CA CYS A 58 20.34 5.54 -9.86
C CYS A 58 20.76 6.23 -11.17
N SER A 59 21.95 6.86 -11.12
CA SER A 59 22.57 7.59 -12.22
C SER A 59 24.10 7.68 -12.05
N PRO A 60 24.87 6.75 -12.62
CA PRO A 60 24.48 5.43 -13.12
C PRO A 60 24.53 4.34 -12.03
N SER A 61 25.22 4.61 -10.91
CA SER A 61 25.36 3.68 -9.80
C SER A 61 24.27 3.86 -8.76
N VAL A 62 24.10 2.83 -7.92
CA VAL A 62 23.17 2.87 -6.79
C VAL A 62 23.76 3.70 -5.66
N GLY A 63 23.06 4.72 -5.16
CA GLY A 63 23.52 5.54 -4.03
C GLY A 63 23.27 4.97 -2.63
N ILE A 64 22.90 3.70 -2.51
CA ILE A 64 22.49 3.03 -1.27
C ILE A 64 23.00 1.58 -1.23
N ASP A 65 23.07 1.00 -0.03
CA ASP A 65 23.70 -0.31 0.21
C ASP A 65 22.76 -1.52 -0.02
N SER A 66 21.46 -1.27 -0.23
CA SER A 66 20.45 -2.29 -0.52
C SER A 66 19.41 -1.75 -1.48
N VAL A 67 19.02 -2.56 -2.46
CA VAL A 67 18.03 -2.20 -3.48
C VAL A 67 16.91 -3.22 -3.49
N CYS A 68 15.68 -2.72 -3.49
CA CYS A 68 14.51 -3.51 -3.80
C CYS A 68 14.47 -3.80 -5.31
N VAL A 69 14.49 -5.08 -5.68
CA VAL A 69 14.44 -5.53 -7.09
C VAL A 69 13.13 -6.21 -7.45
N ARG A 70 12.32 -6.57 -6.45
CA ARG A 70 10.95 -7.07 -6.61
C ARG A 70 10.08 -6.54 -5.49
N GLN A 71 8.87 -6.17 -5.87
CA GLN A 71 7.81 -5.82 -4.94
C GLN A 71 6.63 -6.77 -5.13
N GLN A 72 5.84 -6.91 -4.08
CA GLN A 72 4.56 -7.59 -4.12
C GLN A 72 3.49 -6.72 -3.47
N THR A 73 2.29 -6.77 -4.04
CA THR A 73 1.10 -6.25 -3.39
C THR A 73 0.33 -7.43 -2.82
N VAL A 74 0.24 -7.52 -1.50
CA VAL A 74 -0.62 -8.50 -0.83
C VAL A 74 -2.02 -7.92 -0.82
N ALA A 75 -2.99 -8.69 -1.32
CA ALA A 75 -4.38 -8.24 -1.38
C ALA A 75 -4.94 -8.00 0.03
N CYS A 76 -5.85 -7.03 0.14
CA CYS A 76 -6.57 -6.81 1.38
C CYS A 76 -7.42 -8.03 1.75
N THR A 77 -7.41 -8.42 3.02
CA THR A 77 -8.19 -9.53 3.57
C THR A 77 -9.35 -9.04 4.42
N LEU A 78 -9.20 -7.87 5.06
CA LEU A 78 -10.24 -7.25 5.86
C LEU A 78 -10.36 -5.76 5.56
N ASN A 79 -11.59 -5.35 5.26
CA ASN A 79 -11.97 -4.01 4.85
C ASN A 79 -13.00 -3.44 5.83
N GLU A 80 -12.90 -2.15 6.13
CA GLU A 80 -13.79 -1.47 7.08
C GLU A 80 -14.17 -0.08 6.58
N THR A 81 -15.40 0.33 6.90
CA THR A 81 -15.95 1.60 6.42
C THR A 81 -15.64 2.72 7.40
N ALA A 82 -15.12 3.83 6.90
CA ALA A 82 -14.79 4.99 7.71
C ALA A 82 -16.05 5.67 8.26
N SER A 83 -16.08 5.85 9.58
CA SER A 83 -17.12 6.63 10.28
C SER A 83 -16.65 8.05 10.66
N SER A 84 -15.37 8.34 10.47
CA SER A 84 -14.72 9.62 10.72
C SER A 84 -13.81 10.00 9.56
N THR A 85 -13.42 11.28 9.50
CA THR A 85 -12.39 11.75 8.56
C THR A 85 -10.97 11.49 9.05
N THR A 86 -10.80 11.09 10.32
CA THR A 86 -9.51 10.69 10.90
C THR A 86 -9.36 9.18 10.99
N CYS A 87 -8.12 8.69 11.10
CA CYS A 87 -7.84 7.26 11.30
C CYS A 87 -8.08 6.75 12.72
N ASP A 88 -8.33 7.61 13.72
CA ASP A 88 -8.27 7.24 15.15
C ASP A 88 -9.11 6.00 15.49
N ALA A 89 -10.31 5.91 14.88
CA ALA A 89 -11.20 4.77 15.05
C ALA A 89 -10.58 3.47 14.51
N PHE A 90 -9.87 3.52 13.38
CA PHE A 90 -9.16 2.37 12.82
C PHE A 90 -7.92 2.01 13.64
N LEU A 91 -7.07 2.99 13.95
CA LEU A 91 -5.83 2.75 14.72
C LEU A 91 -6.16 2.11 16.07
N THR A 92 -7.21 2.59 16.74
CA THR A 92 -7.66 2.04 18.03
C THR A 92 -8.33 0.68 17.88
N SER A 93 -9.27 0.52 16.93
CA SER A 93 -10.06 -0.71 16.81
C SER A 93 -9.25 -1.91 16.31
N TYR A 94 -8.26 -1.65 15.46
CA TYR A 94 -7.45 -2.67 14.79
C TYR A 94 -6.00 -2.69 15.29
N ASN A 95 -5.70 -1.91 16.33
CA ASN A 95 -4.36 -1.81 16.93
C ASN A 95 -3.26 -1.54 15.86
N LEU A 96 -3.57 -0.66 14.90
CA LEU A 96 -2.66 -0.27 13.84
C LEU A 96 -1.90 0.99 14.23
N THR A 97 -0.65 1.08 13.79
CA THR A 97 0.04 2.36 13.67
C THR A 97 -0.46 3.10 12.43
N GLU A 98 -0.34 4.44 12.41
CA GLU A 98 -0.64 5.25 11.22
C GLU A 98 0.15 4.77 10.00
N ALA A 99 1.43 4.42 10.17
CA ALA A 99 2.25 3.89 9.09
C ALA A 99 1.73 2.57 8.51
N GLN A 100 1.26 1.65 9.37
CA GLN A 100 0.63 0.40 8.91
C GLN A 100 -0.67 0.68 8.16
N PHE A 101 -1.51 1.59 8.67
CA PHE A 101 -2.76 1.97 8.00
C PHE A 101 -2.50 2.60 6.63
N ILE A 102 -1.56 3.54 6.54
CA ILE A 102 -1.13 4.14 5.26
C ILE A 102 -0.54 3.07 4.32
N GLN A 103 0.22 2.11 4.84
CA GLN A 103 0.76 1.01 4.03
C GLN A 103 -0.35 0.12 3.46
N LEU A 104 -1.45 -0.07 4.19
CA LEU A 104 -2.62 -0.83 3.75
C LEU A 104 -3.50 -0.06 2.75
N ASN A 105 -3.30 1.25 2.59
CA ASN A 105 -4.19 2.13 1.82
C ASN A 105 -3.40 3.10 0.93
N ASN A 106 -3.28 2.79 -0.36
CA ASN A 106 -2.47 3.53 -1.33
C ASN A 106 -2.97 4.95 -1.67
N ASP A 107 -4.23 5.24 -1.39
CA ASP A 107 -4.89 6.54 -1.55
C ASP A 107 -4.87 7.39 -0.27
N VAL A 108 -4.41 6.84 0.85
CA VAL A 108 -4.26 7.56 2.13
C VAL A 108 -2.82 8.04 2.28
N SER A 109 -2.60 9.35 2.30
CA SER A 109 -1.28 9.96 2.56
C SER A 109 -1.04 10.28 4.03
N ASP A 110 -2.10 10.56 4.77
CA ASP A 110 -2.11 11.00 6.16
C ASP A 110 -3.45 10.61 6.81
N CYS A 111 -3.52 10.75 8.14
CA CYS A 111 -4.68 10.38 8.92
C CYS A 111 -5.73 11.47 9.14
N ASP A 112 -5.75 12.53 8.34
CA ASP A 112 -6.66 13.68 8.51
C ASP A 112 -7.71 13.83 7.38
N SER A 113 -7.64 12.98 6.35
CA SER A 113 -8.36 13.19 5.08
C SER A 113 -9.17 11.98 4.60
N LEU A 114 -9.60 11.09 5.51
CA LEU A 114 -10.45 9.96 5.14
C LEU A 114 -11.83 10.43 4.68
N THR A 115 -12.39 9.69 3.72
CA THR A 115 -13.75 9.93 3.22
C THR A 115 -14.73 9.06 4.01
N VAL A 116 -15.57 9.70 4.82
CA VAL A 116 -16.64 9.00 5.56
C VAL A 116 -17.53 8.23 4.59
N GLY A 117 -17.79 6.96 4.89
CA GLY A 117 -18.55 6.05 4.04
C GLY A 117 -17.72 5.29 3.01
N SER A 118 -16.46 5.67 2.77
CA SER A 118 -15.52 4.87 1.98
C SER A 118 -14.96 3.71 2.79
N THR A 119 -14.51 2.68 2.09
CA THR A 119 -13.95 1.46 2.66
C THR A 119 -12.43 1.46 2.57
N TYR A 120 -11.77 1.11 3.66
CA TYR A 120 -10.32 1.07 3.82
C TYR A 120 -9.86 -0.31 4.27
N CYS A 121 -8.68 -0.70 3.83
CA CYS A 121 -8.05 -1.93 4.25
C CYS A 121 -7.50 -1.79 5.67
N VAL A 122 -7.87 -2.71 6.56
CA VAL A 122 -7.36 -2.77 7.94
C VAL A 122 -6.51 -4.01 8.18
N SER A 123 -6.52 -4.99 7.27
CA SER A 123 -5.57 -6.10 7.28
C SER A 123 -5.42 -6.70 5.88
N ASN A 124 -4.22 -7.16 5.54
CA ASN A 124 -3.92 -7.97 4.36
C ASN A 124 -3.49 -9.40 4.73
N VAL A 125 -3.71 -9.80 5.99
CA VAL A 125 -3.44 -11.14 6.52
C VAL A 125 -4.75 -11.80 6.92
N TYR A 126 -4.87 -13.10 6.71
CA TYR A 126 -6.01 -13.85 7.22
C TYR A 126 -5.87 -14.06 8.72
N CYS A 127 -6.72 -13.40 9.49
CA CYS A 127 -6.71 -13.49 10.95
C CYS A 127 -7.58 -14.63 11.45
N PHE A 128 -7.00 -15.49 12.29
CA PHE A 128 -7.66 -16.62 12.93
C PHE A 128 -7.09 -16.79 14.34
N PRO A 129 -7.81 -17.46 15.27
CA PRO A 129 -7.31 -17.70 16.61
C PRO A 129 -5.93 -18.38 16.60
N GLY A 130 -4.93 -17.74 17.21
CA GLY A 130 -3.54 -18.21 17.25
C GLY A 130 -2.63 -17.67 16.14
N ASN A 131 -3.14 -16.86 15.20
CA ASN A 131 -2.28 -16.09 14.31
C ASN A 131 -1.59 -14.96 15.12
N THR A 132 -0.26 -14.96 15.11
CA THR A 132 0.56 -13.98 15.84
C THR A 132 1.06 -12.84 14.97
N ASP A 133 0.54 -12.70 13.74
CA ASP A 133 0.82 -11.54 12.89
C ASP A 133 0.37 -10.25 13.57
N GLU A 134 1.20 -9.21 13.49
CA GLU A 134 0.91 -7.91 14.10
C GLU A 134 -0.38 -7.30 13.54
N LEU A 135 -0.66 -7.50 12.23
CA LEU A 135 -1.88 -7.05 11.54
C LEU A 135 -3.10 -7.92 11.86
N CYS A 136 -2.97 -8.85 12.80
CA CYS A 136 -4.08 -9.61 13.38
C CYS A 136 -4.33 -9.30 14.85
N THR A 137 -3.49 -8.47 15.48
CA THR A 137 -3.69 -8.04 16.86
C THR A 137 -4.89 -7.11 16.94
N GLY A 138 -5.94 -7.48 17.70
CA GLY A 138 -7.18 -6.70 17.79
C GLY A 138 -8.24 -7.03 16.73
N HIS A 139 -7.94 -7.92 15.77
CA HIS A 139 -8.87 -8.32 14.71
C HIS A 139 -9.79 -9.50 15.07
N VAL A 140 -9.53 -10.18 16.19
CA VAL A 140 -10.19 -11.44 16.58
C VAL A 140 -11.54 -11.27 17.31
N THR A 141 -12.02 -10.03 17.48
CA THR A 141 -13.21 -9.74 18.31
C THR A 141 -14.39 -9.11 17.57
N ARG A 142 -14.48 -9.24 16.24
CA ARG A 142 -15.65 -8.82 15.47
C ARG A 142 -16.25 -9.95 14.65
#